data_AF-A0A933K5J8-F1
#
_entry.id   AF-A0A933K5J8-F1
#
_cell.length_a   1.000
_cell.length_b   1.000
_cell.length_c   1.000
_cell.angle_alpha   90.00
_cell.angle_beta   90.00
_cell.angle_gamma   90.00
#
_symmetry.space_group_name_H-M   'P 1'
#
loop_
_entity.id
_entity.type
_entity.pdbx_description
1 polymer ?
#
loop_
_entity_poly.entity_id
_entity_poly.type
_entity_poly.pdbx_seq_one_letter_code
_entity_poly.pdbx_strand_id
1 'polypeptide(L)'
;MSGPAALTPPRSRRPLLLAIAVLWAIVGALLAVSLSLTGGQVTLALDDAYIHLAMAKNFALHGVWGVTRHAFSSASSSPLWTLTMATLFKLLGPHPVLALVVNLILGTVLVVAVDRFLAVRHPDVSDRWRAGAALAVALVTPVPTMVLIGMEHTAAALFTIVFAHLVASELALADPRRTVAPATLLSGALVTTIRYEGLFLVAAACLLYALRRRVRGAVLLAATALAPLVAYGAVSAAASWDWLPATVLLKGKRPAILDDSGQVSAPRIATTWLRTVATTTRRLVEALGYSSYSSIVGQPPLLALVAIALVAWFARASRGPW
;
A
#
# COMPACT_ATOMS: atom_id res chain seq x y z
N MET A 1 -8.38 -40.47 -22.16
CA MET A 1 -8.79 -40.86 -20.80
C MET A 1 -8.07 -39.96 -19.82
N SER A 2 -8.71 -38.87 -19.41
CA SER A 2 -8.22 -37.94 -18.39
C SER A 2 -8.44 -38.56 -17.01
N GLY A 3 -7.35 -38.89 -16.30
CA GLY A 3 -7.42 -39.42 -14.95
C GLY A 3 -8.13 -38.45 -13.99
N PRO A 4 -8.78 -38.96 -12.93
CA PRO A 4 -9.47 -38.12 -11.96
C PRO A 4 -8.44 -37.19 -11.31
N ALA A 5 -8.73 -35.89 -11.30
CA ALA A 5 -7.95 -34.90 -10.59
C ALA A 5 -7.81 -35.35 -9.12
N ALA A 6 -6.61 -35.77 -8.73
CA ALA A 6 -6.32 -36.15 -7.36
C ALA A 6 -6.72 -34.98 -6.45
N LEU A 7 -7.73 -35.20 -5.62
CA LEU A 7 -8.18 -34.25 -4.61
C LEU A 7 -6.97 -33.96 -3.70
N THR A 8 -6.38 -32.79 -3.85
CA THR A 8 -5.28 -32.35 -2.98
C THR A 8 -5.80 -32.37 -1.54
N PRO A 9 -5.08 -33.01 -0.61
CA PRO A 9 -5.54 -33.10 0.77
C PRO A 9 -5.76 -31.71 1.37
N PRO A 10 -6.77 -31.53 2.25
CA PRO A 10 -7.06 -30.24 2.86
C PRO A 10 -5.83 -29.74 3.60
N ARG A 11 -5.32 -28.56 3.20
CA ARG A 11 -4.13 -27.98 3.82
C ARG A 11 -4.37 -27.60 5.28
N SER A 12 -3.30 -27.72 6.06
CA SER A 12 -3.27 -27.25 7.43
C SER A 12 -3.54 -25.75 7.53
N ARG A 13 -4.45 -25.37 8.43
CA ARG A 13 -4.71 -23.97 8.81
C ARG A 13 -3.77 -23.46 9.90
N ARG A 14 -2.99 -24.35 10.52
CA ARG A 14 -2.05 -24.03 11.62
C ARG A 14 -1.07 -22.89 11.30
N PRO A 15 -0.38 -22.83 10.13
CA PRO A 15 0.57 -21.76 9.86
C PRO A 15 -0.09 -20.38 9.83
N LEU A 16 -1.29 -20.29 9.24
CA LEU A 16 -2.08 -19.06 9.20
C LEU A 16 -2.56 -18.65 10.60
N LEU A 17 -3.11 -19.59 11.36
CA LEU A 17 -3.59 -19.32 12.72
C LEU A 17 -2.46 -18.86 13.64
N LEU A 18 -1.26 -19.44 13.51
CA LEU A 18 -0.08 -19.00 14.24
C LEU A 18 0.27 -17.54 13.92
N ALA A 19 0.34 -17.18 12.63
CA ALA A 19 0.67 -15.81 12.23
C ALA A 19 -0.37 -14.78 12.72
N ILE A 20 -1.66 -15.13 12.64
CA ILE A 20 -2.74 -14.28 13.18
C ILE A 20 -2.62 -14.15 14.70
N ALA A 21 -2.39 -15.26 15.42
CA ALA A 21 -2.23 -15.24 16.87
C ALA A 21 -1.04 -14.36 17.29
N VAL A 22 0.10 -14.46 16.59
CA VAL A 22 1.28 -13.61 16.85
C VAL A 22 0.97 -12.14 16.57
N LEU A 23 0.32 -11.81 15.45
CA LEU A 23 -0.09 -10.45 15.12
C LEU A 23 -0.97 -9.86 16.23
N TRP A 24 -2.01 -10.59 16.64
CA TRP A 24 -2.96 -10.13 17.65
C TRP A 24 -2.32 -10.03 19.03
N ALA A 25 -1.43 -10.96 19.40
CA ALA A 25 -0.69 -10.91 20.66
C ALA A 25 0.21 -9.66 20.73
N ILE A 26 0.94 -9.33 19.65
CA ILE A 26 1.80 -8.14 19.62
C ILE A 26 0.96 -6.86 19.65
N VAL A 27 -0.11 -6.77 18.84
CA VAL A 27 -1.03 -5.62 18.87
C VAL A 27 -1.64 -5.45 20.26
N GLY A 28 -2.11 -6.53 20.88
CA GLY A 28 -2.69 -6.49 22.23
C GLY A 28 -1.69 -6.06 23.29
N ALA A 29 -0.45 -6.58 23.25
CA ALA A 29 0.60 -6.19 24.16
C ALA A 29 0.98 -4.70 24.02
N LEU A 30 1.18 -4.22 22.79
CA LEU A 30 1.50 -2.83 22.52
C LEU A 30 0.34 -1.89 22.88
N LEU A 31 -0.90 -2.28 22.63
CA LEU A 31 -2.08 -1.53 23.05
C LEU A 31 -2.16 -1.46 24.57
N ALA A 32 -1.93 -2.56 25.28
CA ALA A 32 -1.93 -2.58 26.75
C ALA A 32 -0.86 -1.65 27.33
N VAL A 33 0.36 -1.67 26.77
CA VAL A 33 1.42 -0.71 27.12
C VAL A 33 0.97 0.71 26.84
N SER A 34 0.44 1.00 25.65
CA SER A 34 -0.07 2.33 25.31
C SER A 34 -1.11 2.81 26.31
N LEU A 35 -2.09 1.97 26.66
CA LEU A 35 -3.15 2.29 27.62
C LEU A 35 -2.59 2.56 29.02
N SER A 36 -1.59 1.80 29.46
CA SER A 36 -0.94 2.03 30.75
C SER A 36 -0.22 3.38 30.84
N LEU A 37 0.30 3.87 29.71
CA LEU A 37 0.99 5.15 29.61
C LEU A 37 0.04 6.35 29.43
N THR A 38 -1.19 6.11 29.00
CA THR A 38 -2.18 7.15 28.67
C THR A 38 -3.36 7.20 29.64
N GLY A 39 -3.24 6.56 30.80
CA GLY A 39 -4.32 6.51 31.79
C GLY A 39 -5.58 5.81 31.29
N GLY A 40 -5.43 4.81 30.41
CA GLY A 40 -6.54 4.04 29.83
C GLY A 40 -7.17 4.64 28.58
N GLN A 41 -6.59 5.70 28.01
CA GLN A 41 -7.12 6.35 26.81
C GLN A 41 -6.49 5.81 25.52
N VAL A 42 -7.31 5.51 24.52
CA VAL A 42 -6.80 5.13 23.19
C VAL A 42 -6.37 6.40 22.45
N THR A 43 -5.06 6.59 22.35
CA THR A 43 -4.43 7.70 21.62
C THR A 43 -3.67 7.16 20.42
N LEU A 44 -3.77 7.84 19.28
CA LEU A 44 -2.94 7.56 18.11
C LEU A 44 -1.57 8.21 18.27
N ALA A 45 -0.53 7.52 17.80
CA ALA A 45 0.86 7.94 18.02
C ALA A 45 1.33 9.09 17.12
N LEU A 46 0.61 9.40 16.04
CA LEU A 46 1.00 10.37 15.03
C LEU A 46 -0.08 11.44 14.84
N ASP A 47 0.36 12.68 14.61
CA ASP A 47 -0.48 13.84 14.26
C ASP A 47 -1.17 13.67 12.91
N ASP A 48 -0.49 13.13 11.91
CA ASP A 48 -1.05 12.79 10.59
C ASP A 48 -2.33 11.95 10.72
N ALA A 49 -2.37 11.00 11.66
CA ALA A 49 -3.55 10.18 11.91
C ALA A 49 -4.75 11.02 12.38
N TYR A 50 -4.52 11.99 13.27
CA TYR A 50 -5.58 12.90 13.71
C TYR A 50 -6.03 13.86 12.62
N ILE A 51 -5.16 14.26 11.68
CA ILE A 51 -5.57 15.04 10.49
C ILE A 51 -6.56 14.22 9.65
N HIS A 52 -6.26 12.96 9.37
CA HIS A 52 -7.19 12.06 8.65
C HIS A 52 -8.54 11.94 9.36
N LEU A 53 -8.53 11.72 10.67
CA LEU A 53 -9.77 11.59 11.45
C LEU A 53 -10.53 12.91 11.59
N ALA A 54 -9.86 14.05 11.70
CA ALA A 54 -10.50 15.36 11.72
C ALA A 54 -11.22 15.64 10.40
N MET A 55 -10.54 15.38 9.26
CA MET A 55 -11.16 15.48 7.94
C MET A 55 -12.36 14.54 7.80
N ALA A 56 -12.21 13.28 8.20
CA ALA A 56 -13.28 12.30 8.16
C ALA A 56 -14.48 12.71 9.02
N LYS A 57 -14.22 13.24 10.22
CA LYS A 57 -15.26 13.73 11.15
C LYS A 57 -16.03 14.89 10.55
N ASN A 58 -15.35 15.89 10.01
CA ASN A 58 -16.02 17.06 9.43
C ASN A 58 -16.80 16.68 8.17
N PHE A 59 -16.28 15.76 7.37
CA PHE A 59 -17.03 15.27 6.22
C PHE A 59 -18.27 14.48 6.64
N ALA A 60 -18.16 13.62 7.65
CA ALA A 60 -19.26 12.83 8.18
C ALA A 60 -20.37 13.67 8.83
N LEU A 61 -20.00 14.68 9.64
CA LEU A 61 -20.93 15.46 10.46
C LEU A 61 -21.42 16.75 9.79
N HIS A 62 -20.60 17.35 8.92
CA HIS A 62 -20.85 18.68 8.36
C HIS A 62 -20.84 18.71 6.84
N GLY A 63 -20.50 17.60 6.16
CA GLY A 63 -20.36 17.56 4.70
C GLY A 63 -19.15 18.33 4.18
N VAL A 64 -18.25 18.78 5.06
CA VAL A 64 -17.07 19.57 4.69
C VAL A 64 -15.84 18.68 4.64
N TRP A 65 -15.26 18.51 3.45
CA TRP A 65 -14.00 17.80 3.26
C TRP A 65 -12.82 18.67 3.70
N GLY A 66 -12.59 18.78 5.01
CA GLY A 66 -11.49 19.59 5.54
C GLY A 66 -11.18 19.38 7.01
N VAL A 67 -10.00 19.86 7.46
CA VAL A 67 -9.52 19.73 8.84
C VAL A 67 -10.40 20.49 9.83
N THR A 68 -11.03 21.58 9.37
CA THR A 68 -12.08 22.30 10.10
C THR A 68 -13.44 22.06 9.44
N ARG A 69 -14.52 22.31 10.19
CA ARG A 69 -15.90 22.24 9.68
C ARG A 69 -16.29 23.40 8.75
N HIS A 70 -15.40 24.36 8.51
CA HIS A 70 -15.74 25.65 7.90
C HIS A 70 -15.33 25.74 6.43
N ALA A 71 -14.24 25.08 6.05
CA ALA A 71 -13.68 25.19 4.72
C ALA A 71 -13.10 23.85 4.25
N PHE A 72 -13.15 23.64 2.93
CA PHE A 72 -12.46 22.54 2.28
C PHE A 72 -10.96 22.62 2.55
N SER A 73 -10.31 21.47 2.76
CA SER A 73 -8.85 21.40 2.80
C SER A 73 -8.31 20.09 2.23
N SER A 74 -7.41 20.18 1.25
CA SER A 74 -6.72 19.03 0.64
C SER A 74 -5.49 18.60 1.46
N ALA A 75 -5.72 18.29 2.74
CA ALA A 75 -4.67 18.00 3.73
C ALA A 75 -4.36 16.50 3.90
N SER A 76 -5.05 15.63 3.16
CA SER A 76 -4.86 14.17 3.17
C SER A 76 -4.41 13.68 1.80
N SER A 77 -3.34 12.89 1.76
CA SER A 77 -2.88 12.18 0.55
C SER A 77 -3.58 10.83 0.37
N SER A 78 -4.63 10.56 1.14
CA SER A 78 -5.26 9.24 1.22
C SER A 78 -6.79 9.36 1.16
N PRO A 79 -7.38 9.86 0.05
CA PRO A 79 -8.81 10.14 -0.04
C PRO A 79 -9.70 8.95 0.28
N LEU A 80 -9.32 7.74 -0.16
CA LEU A 80 -10.10 6.53 0.13
C LEU A 80 -10.14 6.21 1.63
N TRP A 81 -9.04 6.45 2.35
CA TRP A 81 -9.00 6.25 3.80
C TRP A 81 -9.88 7.27 4.53
N THR A 82 -9.78 8.55 4.15
CA THR A 82 -10.63 9.62 4.70
C THR A 82 -12.11 9.33 4.46
N LEU A 83 -12.48 8.87 3.26
CA LEU A 83 -13.85 8.50 2.95
C LEU A 83 -14.33 7.29 3.77
N THR A 84 -13.49 6.25 3.89
CA THR A 84 -13.80 5.06 4.68
C THR A 84 -14.06 5.42 6.15
N MET A 85 -13.20 6.22 6.75
CA MET A 85 -13.38 6.69 8.13
C MET A 85 -14.62 7.58 8.27
N ALA A 86 -14.90 8.45 7.28
CA ALA A 86 -16.08 9.31 7.31
C ALA A 86 -17.38 8.49 7.26
N THR A 87 -17.44 7.45 6.42
CA THR A 87 -18.57 6.52 6.40
C THR A 87 -18.76 5.83 7.74
N LEU A 88 -17.68 5.34 8.36
CA LEU A 88 -17.78 4.71 9.69
C LEU A 88 -18.19 5.70 10.78
N PHE A 89 -17.68 6.93 10.75
CA PHE A 89 -18.08 7.97 11.70
C PHE A 89 -19.53 8.37 11.57
N LYS A 90 -20.08 8.36 10.34
CA LYS A 90 -21.51 8.59 10.11
C LYS A 90 -22.38 7.46 10.68
N LEU A 91 -21.89 6.23 10.68
CA LEU A 91 -22.64 5.05 11.13
C LEU A 91 -22.50 4.77 12.64
N LEU A 92 -21.31 4.98 13.19
CA LEU A 92 -20.91 4.52 14.54
C LEU A 92 -20.52 5.67 15.48
N GLY A 93 -20.49 6.90 14.96
CA GLY A 93 -19.97 8.07 15.67
C GLY A 93 -18.45 8.24 15.54
N PRO A 94 -17.93 9.47 15.73
CA PRO A 94 -16.49 9.74 15.61
C PRO A 94 -15.73 9.21 16.82
N HIS A 95 -14.93 8.16 16.62
CA HIS A 95 -14.09 7.59 17.68
C HIS A 95 -12.76 7.05 17.12
N PRO A 96 -11.59 7.37 17.71
CA PRO A 96 -10.29 6.95 17.19
C PRO A 96 -10.08 5.43 17.16
N VAL A 97 -10.73 4.69 18.07
CA VAL A 97 -10.72 3.20 18.08
C VAL A 97 -11.19 2.60 16.76
N LEU A 98 -12.06 3.29 16.00
CA LEU A 98 -12.51 2.77 14.71
C LEU A 98 -11.35 2.60 13.73
N ALA A 99 -10.38 3.52 13.74
CA ALA A 99 -9.18 3.42 12.92
C ALA A 99 -8.31 2.21 13.31
N LEU A 100 -8.19 1.93 14.62
CA LEU A 100 -7.47 0.78 15.14
C LEU A 100 -8.14 -0.54 14.74
N VAL A 101 -9.46 -0.65 14.93
CA VAL A 101 -10.25 -1.85 14.61
C VAL A 101 -10.18 -2.14 13.11
N VAL A 102 -10.38 -1.12 12.26
CA VAL A 102 -10.29 -1.28 10.81
C VAL A 102 -8.89 -1.74 10.41
N ASN A 103 -7.83 -1.14 10.96
CA ASN A 103 -6.48 -1.59 10.64
C ASN A 103 -6.20 -3.02 11.14
N LEU A 104 -6.69 -3.43 12.31
CA LEU A 104 -6.52 -4.80 12.80
C LEU A 104 -7.21 -5.82 11.89
N ILE A 105 -8.41 -5.49 11.40
CA ILE A 105 -9.13 -6.30 10.42
C ILE A 105 -8.33 -6.38 9.12
N LEU A 106 -7.89 -5.24 8.58
CA LEU A 106 -7.11 -5.19 7.33
C LEU A 106 -5.77 -5.91 7.45
N GLY A 107 -5.09 -5.82 8.60
CA GLY A 107 -3.84 -6.53 8.89
C GLY A 107 -4.05 -8.04 8.96
N THR A 108 -5.17 -8.47 9.54
CA THR A 108 -5.58 -9.89 9.54
C THR A 108 -5.86 -10.37 8.11
N VAL A 109 -6.61 -9.59 7.33
CA VAL A 109 -6.89 -9.89 5.91
C VAL A 109 -5.61 -9.93 5.08
N LEU A 110 -4.65 -9.05 5.33
CA LEU A 110 -3.33 -9.04 4.68
C LEU A 110 -2.58 -10.36 4.92
N VAL A 111 -2.51 -10.82 6.17
CA VAL A 111 -1.87 -12.11 6.51
C VAL A 111 -2.58 -13.27 5.83
N VAL A 112 -3.92 -13.27 5.83
CA VAL A 112 -4.73 -14.29 5.14
C VAL A 112 -4.48 -14.26 3.63
N ALA A 113 -4.44 -13.08 3.00
CA ALA A 113 -4.21 -12.92 1.57
C ALA A 113 -2.85 -13.49 1.17
N VAL A 114 -1.79 -13.20 1.92
CA VAL A 114 -0.43 -13.71 1.65
C VAL A 114 -0.39 -15.23 1.73
N ASP A 115 -0.92 -15.82 2.81
CA ASP A 115 -0.97 -17.27 2.95
C ASP A 115 -1.75 -17.93 1.79
N ARG A 116 -2.90 -17.35 1.41
CA ARG A 116 -3.72 -17.86 0.31
C ARG A 116 -3.04 -17.71 -1.04
N PHE A 117 -2.38 -16.59 -1.32
CA PHE A 117 -1.68 -16.38 -2.57
C PHE A 117 -0.49 -17.32 -2.73
N LEU A 118 0.28 -17.56 -1.66
CA LEU A 118 1.34 -18.56 -1.66
C LEU A 118 0.78 -19.97 -1.87
N ALA A 119 -0.30 -20.30 -1.16
CA ALA A 119 -0.95 -21.60 -1.27
C ALA A 119 -1.46 -21.86 -2.71
N VAL A 120 -2.04 -20.87 -3.38
CA VAL A 120 -2.55 -21.03 -4.75
C VAL A 120 -1.41 -21.09 -5.77
N ARG A 121 -0.38 -20.25 -5.62
CA ARG A 121 0.72 -20.12 -6.60
C ARG A 121 1.76 -21.22 -6.51
N HIS A 122 2.02 -21.71 -5.31
CA HIS A 122 3.08 -22.67 -5.05
C HIS A 122 2.54 -23.82 -4.21
N PRO A 123 1.86 -24.79 -4.85
CA PRO A 123 1.18 -25.84 -4.12
C PRO A 123 2.11 -26.73 -3.28
N ASP A 124 3.37 -26.83 -3.67
CA ASP A 124 4.35 -27.70 -3.03
C ASP A 124 5.07 -27.03 -1.84
N VAL A 125 4.74 -25.78 -1.54
CA VAL A 125 5.35 -25.05 -0.41
C VAL A 125 4.89 -25.64 0.91
N SER A 126 5.85 -26.10 1.72
CA SER A 126 5.60 -26.65 3.05
C SER A 126 4.92 -25.65 4.00
N ASP A 127 4.20 -26.15 5.00
CA ASP A 127 3.58 -25.33 6.05
C ASP A 127 4.58 -24.45 6.81
N ARG A 128 5.85 -24.86 6.95
CA ARG A 128 6.90 -24.07 7.59
C ARG A 128 7.20 -22.79 6.83
N TRP A 129 7.32 -22.89 5.50
CA TRP A 129 7.56 -21.74 4.63
C TRP A 129 6.33 -20.83 4.52
N ARG A 130 5.11 -21.40 4.55
CA ARG A 130 3.86 -20.62 4.66
C ARG A 130 3.81 -19.82 5.97
N ALA A 131 4.11 -20.46 7.10
CA ALA A 131 4.20 -19.78 8.40
C ALA A 131 5.27 -18.69 8.38
N GLY A 132 6.46 -19.01 7.86
CA GLY A 132 7.57 -18.07 7.74
C GLY A 132 7.21 -16.83 6.92
N ALA A 133 6.55 -17.00 5.77
CA ALA A 133 6.13 -15.87 4.94
C ALA A 133 5.02 -15.04 5.59
N ALA A 134 4.03 -15.68 6.20
CA ALA A 134 2.95 -14.98 6.91
C ALA A 134 3.48 -14.18 8.12
N LEU A 135 4.39 -14.77 8.90
CA LEU A 135 5.09 -14.10 10.00
C LEU A 135 6.03 -12.99 9.49
N ALA A 136 6.75 -13.21 8.39
CA ALA A 136 7.59 -12.19 7.80
C ALA A 136 6.77 -10.98 7.37
N VAL A 137 5.61 -11.17 6.75
CA VAL A 137 4.71 -10.05 6.45
C VAL A 137 4.26 -9.34 7.73
N ALA A 138 3.82 -10.07 8.75
CA ALA A 138 3.39 -9.46 10.01
C ALA A 138 4.51 -8.65 10.70
N LEU A 139 5.74 -9.18 10.75
CA LEU A 139 6.83 -8.63 11.56
C LEU A 139 7.79 -7.70 10.80
N VAL A 140 8.11 -8.03 9.54
CA VAL A 140 9.03 -7.23 8.71
C VAL A 140 8.33 -6.06 8.03
N THR A 141 7.01 -6.16 7.77
CA THR A 141 6.19 -5.03 7.27
C THR A 141 5.64 -4.17 8.43
N PRO A 142 6.29 -4.15 9.58
CA PRO A 142 5.71 -3.92 10.93
C PRO A 142 4.17 -3.72 11.00
N VAL A 143 3.39 -4.77 10.70
CA VAL A 143 1.92 -4.68 10.70
C VAL A 143 1.36 -4.30 12.08
N PRO A 144 1.85 -4.82 13.23
CA PRO A 144 1.37 -4.36 14.53
C PRO A 144 1.48 -2.85 14.74
N THR A 145 2.60 -2.25 14.32
CA THR A 145 2.80 -0.80 14.40
C THR A 145 1.84 -0.06 13.47
N MET A 146 1.69 -0.54 12.23
CA MET A 146 0.75 0.04 11.27
C MET A 146 -0.70 0.00 11.77
N VAL A 147 -1.06 -1.02 12.56
CA VAL A 147 -2.36 -1.11 13.22
C VAL A 147 -2.55 -0.01 14.25
N LEU A 148 -1.55 0.21 15.12
CA LEU A 148 -1.63 1.17 16.22
C LEU A 148 -1.55 2.64 15.79
N ILE A 149 -0.86 2.95 14.69
CA ILE A 149 -0.86 4.31 14.15
C ILE A 149 -2.21 4.70 13.53
N GLY A 150 -3.07 3.73 13.19
CA GLY A 150 -4.45 4.01 12.78
C GLY A 150 -4.59 4.75 11.45
N MET A 151 -3.62 4.58 10.55
CA MET A 151 -3.57 5.25 9.25
C MET A 151 -3.86 4.28 8.09
N GLU A 152 -3.88 4.79 6.87
CA GLU A 152 -4.15 4.06 5.64
C GLU A 152 -3.11 2.98 5.28
N HIS A 153 -1.97 2.93 5.97
CA HIS A 153 -0.82 2.12 5.60
C HIS A 153 -1.16 0.63 5.49
N THR A 154 -1.98 0.09 6.40
CA THR A 154 -2.36 -1.34 6.36
C THR A 154 -3.25 -1.64 5.16
N ALA A 155 -4.16 -0.72 4.82
CA ALA A 155 -4.96 -0.81 3.61
C ALA A 155 -4.08 -0.75 2.35
N ALA A 156 -3.11 0.17 2.32
CA ALA A 156 -2.16 0.31 1.22
C ALA A 156 -1.35 -0.98 1.00
N ALA A 157 -0.81 -1.58 2.06
CA ALA A 157 -0.10 -2.86 1.98
C ALA A 157 -0.99 -3.99 1.42
N LEU A 158 -2.22 -4.11 1.92
CA LEU A 158 -3.19 -5.09 1.41
C LEU A 158 -3.49 -4.88 -0.07
N PHE A 159 -3.85 -3.66 -0.48
CA PHE A 159 -4.20 -3.36 -1.86
C PHE A 159 -3.01 -3.56 -2.79
N THR A 160 -1.79 -3.22 -2.37
CA THR A 160 -0.56 -3.48 -3.12
C THR A 160 -0.35 -4.97 -3.37
N ILE A 161 -0.46 -5.82 -2.35
CA ILE A 161 -0.26 -7.27 -2.52
C ILE A 161 -1.36 -7.89 -3.39
N VAL A 162 -2.62 -7.48 -3.19
CA VAL A 162 -3.75 -7.93 -4.02
C VAL A 162 -3.54 -7.53 -5.48
N PHE A 163 -3.22 -6.26 -5.74
CA PHE A 163 -2.96 -5.76 -7.09
C PHE A 163 -1.80 -6.50 -7.77
N ALA A 164 -0.67 -6.63 -7.08
CA ALA A 164 0.49 -7.35 -7.58
C ALA A 164 0.17 -8.82 -7.87
N HIS A 165 -0.61 -9.47 -7.01
CA HIS A 165 -1.09 -10.82 -7.24
C HIS A 165 -1.96 -10.88 -8.51
N LEU A 166 -2.97 -10.03 -8.65
CA LEU A 166 -3.87 -10.06 -9.81
C LEU A 166 -3.14 -9.81 -11.13
N VAL A 167 -2.29 -8.77 -11.18
CA VAL A 167 -1.45 -8.46 -12.36
C VAL A 167 -0.55 -9.65 -12.72
N ALA A 168 0.15 -10.23 -11.74
CA ALA A 168 1.02 -11.37 -12.00
C ALA A 168 0.23 -12.60 -12.49
N SER A 169 -0.97 -12.85 -11.95
CA SER A 169 -1.84 -13.95 -12.39
C SER A 169 -2.28 -13.76 -13.83
N GLU A 170 -2.65 -12.54 -14.22
CA GLU A 170 -3.08 -12.26 -15.59
C GLU A 170 -1.95 -12.31 -16.62
N LEU A 171 -0.76 -11.81 -16.26
CA LEU A 171 0.39 -11.80 -17.16
C LEU A 171 0.99 -13.20 -17.37
N ALA A 172 0.80 -14.10 -16.40
CA ALA A 172 1.16 -15.52 -16.51
C ALA A 172 0.30 -16.25 -17.56
N LEU A 173 -0.93 -15.79 -17.82
CA LEU A 173 -1.77 -16.36 -18.87
C LEU A 173 -1.20 -16.04 -20.25
N ALA A 174 -1.16 -17.05 -21.14
CA ALA A 174 -0.52 -16.94 -22.44
C ALA A 174 -1.29 -16.06 -23.45
N ASP A 175 -2.60 -15.87 -23.30
CA ASP A 175 -3.46 -15.25 -24.33
C ASP A 175 -3.34 -13.71 -24.36
N PRO A 176 -2.73 -13.08 -25.39
CA PRO A 176 -2.61 -11.64 -25.48
C PRO A 176 -3.94 -10.90 -25.72
N ARG A 177 -4.99 -11.61 -26.16
CA ARG A 177 -6.31 -11.02 -26.47
C ARG A 177 -7.21 -10.89 -25.24
N ARG A 178 -6.85 -11.56 -24.14
CA ARG A 178 -7.61 -11.48 -22.89
C ARG A 178 -7.58 -10.06 -22.34
N THR A 179 -8.76 -9.52 -22.09
CA THR A 179 -8.93 -8.21 -21.45
C THR A 179 -8.49 -8.27 -19.99
N VAL A 180 -8.08 -7.13 -19.46
CA VAL A 180 -7.75 -6.99 -18.02
C VAL A 180 -9.01 -7.22 -17.22
N ALA A 181 -8.95 -8.06 -16.19
CA ALA A 181 -10.12 -8.38 -15.40
C ALA A 181 -10.60 -7.15 -14.62
N PRO A 182 -11.92 -7.01 -14.40
CA PRO A 182 -12.49 -5.92 -13.60
C PRO A 182 -11.87 -5.84 -12.19
N ALA A 183 -11.54 -6.97 -11.58
CA ALA A 183 -10.88 -7.02 -10.28
C ALA A 183 -9.49 -6.34 -10.31
N THR A 184 -8.71 -6.55 -11.37
CA THR A 184 -7.40 -5.92 -11.55
C THR A 184 -7.53 -4.41 -11.74
N LEU A 185 -8.49 -3.97 -12.56
CA LEU A 185 -8.79 -2.54 -12.76
C LEU A 185 -9.22 -1.87 -11.45
N LEU A 186 -10.15 -2.48 -10.72
CA LEU A 186 -10.60 -2.00 -9.42
C LEU A 186 -9.44 -1.91 -8.42
N SER A 187 -8.62 -2.96 -8.33
CA SER A 187 -7.47 -2.95 -7.42
C SER A 187 -6.43 -1.87 -7.80
N GLY A 188 -6.27 -1.54 -9.09
CA GLY A 188 -5.45 -0.42 -9.53
C GLY A 188 -5.97 0.92 -9.03
N ALA A 189 -7.28 1.16 -9.13
CA ALA A 189 -7.94 2.35 -8.58
C ALA A 189 -7.84 2.42 -7.05
N LEU A 190 -8.00 1.30 -6.35
CA LEU A 190 -7.89 1.25 -4.88
C LEU A 190 -6.46 1.57 -4.42
N VAL A 191 -5.43 1.01 -5.09
CA VAL A 191 -4.02 1.25 -4.78
C VAL A 191 -3.63 2.72 -4.95
N THR A 192 -4.15 3.42 -5.96
CA THR A 192 -3.84 4.84 -6.18
C THR A 192 -4.64 5.76 -5.27
N THR A 193 -5.91 5.44 -5.01
CA THR A 193 -6.80 6.30 -4.19
C THR A 193 -6.53 6.15 -2.70
N ILE A 194 -5.99 5.01 -2.26
CA ILE A 194 -5.52 4.87 -0.87
C ILE A 194 -4.23 5.66 -0.68
N ARG A 195 -3.34 5.68 -1.68
CA ARG A 195 -2.04 6.35 -1.65
C ARG A 195 -1.54 6.69 -3.07
N TYR A 196 -1.12 7.92 -3.28
CA TYR A 196 -0.62 8.38 -4.58
C TYR A 196 0.63 7.62 -5.06
N GLU A 197 1.47 7.12 -4.15
CA GLU A 197 2.66 6.30 -4.50
C GLU A 197 2.28 4.99 -5.20
N GLY A 198 1.02 4.55 -5.09
CA GLY A 198 0.47 3.45 -5.86
C GLY A 198 0.60 3.63 -7.38
N LEU A 199 0.72 4.87 -7.86
CA LEU A 199 0.95 5.17 -9.28
C LEU A 199 2.24 4.56 -9.82
N PHE A 200 3.30 4.44 -9.01
CA PHE A 200 4.54 3.80 -9.45
C PHE A 200 4.33 2.31 -9.76
N LEU A 201 3.54 1.64 -8.93
CA LEU A 201 3.22 0.23 -9.11
C LEU A 201 2.28 0.02 -10.32
N VAL A 202 1.30 0.91 -10.50
CA VAL A 202 0.42 0.91 -11.68
C VAL A 202 1.22 1.16 -12.95
N ALA A 203 2.15 2.12 -12.95
CA ALA A 203 3.01 2.40 -14.11
C ALA A 203 3.88 1.19 -14.49
N ALA A 204 4.46 0.51 -13.50
CA ALA A 204 5.18 -0.73 -13.72
C ALA A 204 4.29 -1.83 -14.32
N ALA A 205 3.06 -1.99 -13.79
CA ALA A 205 2.09 -2.94 -14.35
C ALA A 205 1.72 -2.59 -15.80
N CYS A 206 1.42 -1.33 -16.10
CA CYS A 206 1.13 -0.85 -17.46
C CYS A 206 2.29 -1.14 -18.42
N LEU A 207 3.54 -0.92 -18.00
CA LEU A 207 4.72 -1.28 -18.78
C LEU A 207 4.77 -2.79 -19.05
N LEU A 208 4.53 -3.63 -18.04
CA LEU A 208 4.51 -5.09 -18.22
C LEU A 208 3.40 -5.54 -19.19
N TYR A 209 2.19 -4.98 -19.09
CA TYR A 209 1.12 -5.24 -20.06
C TYR A 209 1.54 -4.80 -21.48
N ALA A 210 2.15 -3.63 -21.63
CA ALA A 210 2.63 -3.13 -22.92
C ALA A 210 3.74 -4.03 -23.51
N LEU A 211 4.70 -4.48 -22.70
CA LEU A 211 5.75 -5.42 -23.09
C LEU A 211 5.19 -6.78 -23.52
N ARG A 212 4.06 -7.21 -22.94
CA ARG A 212 3.30 -8.40 -23.37
C ARG A 212 2.35 -8.13 -24.55
N ARG A 213 2.51 -6.99 -25.23
CA ARG A 213 1.69 -6.51 -26.36
C ARG A 213 0.20 -6.33 -26.02
N ARG A 214 -0.16 -6.25 -24.73
CA ARG A 214 -1.52 -5.99 -24.24
C ARG A 214 -1.76 -4.49 -24.00
N VAL A 215 -1.52 -3.67 -25.03
CA VAL A 215 -1.57 -2.19 -24.92
C VAL A 215 -2.94 -1.69 -24.44
N ARG A 216 -4.04 -2.27 -24.94
CA ARG A 216 -5.39 -1.94 -24.47
C ARG A 216 -5.55 -2.15 -22.97
N GLY A 217 -4.95 -3.22 -22.44
CA GLY A 217 -4.96 -3.50 -21.01
C GLY A 217 -4.19 -2.45 -20.19
N ALA A 218 -3.01 -2.05 -20.68
CA ALA A 218 -2.24 -0.98 -20.07
C ALA A 218 -3.01 0.36 -20.04
N VAL A 219 -3.67 0.72 -21.15
CA VAL A 219 -4.48 1.94 -21.23
C VAL A 219 -5.68 1.90 -20.29
N LEU A 220 -6.44 0.79 -20.27
CA LEU A 220 -7.58 0.63 -19.36
C LEU A 220 -7.15 0.70 -17.89
N LEU A 221 -6.05 0.04 -17.55
CA LEU A 221 -5.52 0.06 -16.20
C LEU A 221 -5.05 1.47 -15.79
N ALA A 222 -4.32 2.17 -16.66
CA ALA A 222 -3.91 3.55 -16.41
C ALA A 222 -5.13 4.48 -16.23
N ALA A 223 -6.11 4.39 -17.13
CA ALA A 223 -7.31 5.22 -17.09
C ALA A 223 -8.11 5.01 -15.79
N THR A 224 -8.35 3.75 -15.41
CA THR A 224 -9.10 3.42 -14.19
C THR A 224 -8.36 3.79 -12.92
N ALA A 225 -7.03 3.63 -12.89
CA ALA A 225 -6.22 4.03 -11.75
C ALA A 225 -6.08 5.55 -11.58
N LEU A 226 -6.09 6.32 -12.68
CA LEU A 226 -6.02 7.78 -12.66
C LEU A 226 -7.37 8.45 -12.42
N ALA A 227 -8.47 7.84 -12.86
CA ALA A 227 -9.82 8.39 -12.73
C ALA A 227 -10.15 8.95 -11.33
N PRO A 228 -9.97 8.21 -10.22
CA PRO A 228 -10.27 8.75 -8.89
C PRO A 228 -9.34 9.89 -8.47
N LEU A 229 -8.09 9.89 -8.92
CA LEU A 229 -7.14 10.97 -8.62
C LEU A 229 -7.47 12.25 -9.40
N VAL A 230 -7.87 12.10 -10.66
CA VAL A 230 -8.34 13.22 -11.50
C VAL A 230 -9.63 13.80 -10.94
N ALA A 231 -10.57 12.95 -10.53
CA ALA A 231 -11.81 13.39 -9.89
C ALA A 231 -11.52 14.18 -8.60
N TYR A 232 -10.62 13.66 -7.75
CA TYR A 232 -10.21 14.36 -6.53
C TYR A 232 -9.51 15.68 -6.83
N GLY A 233 -8.60 15.72 -7.81
CA GLY A 233 -7.91 16.93 -8.23
C GLY A 233 -8.85 18.00 -8.78
N ALA A 234 -9.86 17.61 -9.55
CA ALA A 234 -10.89 18.51 -10.03
C ALA A 234 -11.74 19.10 -8.89
N VAL A 235 -12.12 18.29 -7.90
CA VAL A 235 -12.81 18.77 -6.69
C VAL A 235 -11.93 19.73 -5.89
N SER A 236 -10.64 19.42 -5.74
CA SER A 236 -9.66 20.28 -5.06
C SER A 236 -9.52 21.64 -5.75
N ALA A 237 -9.35 21.64 -7.08
CA ALA A 237 -9.25 22.86 -7.88
C ALA A 237 -10.53 23.70 -7.84
N ALA A 238 -11.70 23.06 -7.90
CA ALA A 238 -13.00 23.74 -7.77
C ALA A 238 -13.17 24.41 -6.39
N ALA A 239 -12.51 23.89 -5.36
CA ALA A 239 -12.47 24.48 -4.03
C ALA A 239 -11.33 25.50 -3.83
N SER A 240 -10.67 25.95 -4.92
CA SER A 240 -9.52 26.87 -4.89
C SER A 240 -8.27 26.32 -4.16
N TRP A 241 -8.11 25.00 -4.14
CA TRP A 241 -6.89 24.33 -3.68
C TRP A 241 -6.06 23.82 -4.86
N ASP A 242 -4.80 23.47 -4.60
CA ASP A 242 -3.94 22.83 -5.58
C ASP A 242 -4.53 21.51 -6.09
N TRP A 243 -4.16 21.12 -7.32
CA TRP A 243 -4.62 19.88 -7.93
C TRP A 243 -4.17 18.63 -7.16
N LEU A 244 -2.98 18.70 -6.54
CA LEU A 244 -2.45 17.64 -5.69
C LEU A 244 -2.62 18.02 -4.21
N PRO A 245 -2.85 17.05 -3.31
CA PRO A 245 -2.90 17.31 -1.88
C PRO A 245 -1.63 17.99 -1.37
N ALA A 246 -1.79 18.91 -0.42
CA ALA A 246 -0.68 19.67 0.15
C ALA A 246 0.42 18.76 0.72
N THR A 247 0.05 17.60 1.29
CA THR A 247 0.99 16.62 1.81
C THR A 247 1.87 15.99 0.72
N VAL A 248 1.34 15.78 -0.49
CA VAL A 248 2.12 15.28 -1.63
C VAL A 248 3.11 16.34 -2.09
N LEU A 249 2.68 17.60 -2.19
CA LEU A 249 3.52 18.72 -2.62
C LEU A 249 4.62 19.04 -1.60
N LEU A 250 4.30 19.04 -0.31
CA LEU A 250 5.26 19.32 0.77
C LEU A 250 6.27 18.20 0.98
N LYS A 251 5.84 16.94 0.86
CA LYS A 251 6.74 15.77 1.00
C LYS A 251 7.53 15.50 -0.30
N GLY A 252 7.05 15.99 -1.45
CA GLY A 252 7.75 16.02 -2.73
C GLY A 252 8.88 17.05 -2.76
N LYS A 253 9.95 16.83 -1.99
CA LYS A 253 11.17 17.65 -2.11
C LYS A 253 11.65 17.63 -3.57
N ARG A 254 11.77 18.80 -4.19
CA ARG A 254 12.38 18.97 -5.52
C ARG A 254 13.69 18.18 -5.55
N PRO A 255 13.90 17.25 -6.49
CA PRO A 255 15.23 16.72 -6.69
C PRO A 255 16.16 17.92 -6.96
N ALA A 256 17.27 18.02 -6.23
CA ALA A 256 18.28 19.09 -6.34
C ALA A 256 19.02 19.13 -7.71
N ILE A 257 18.37 18.58 -8.74
CA ILE A 257 18.80 18.50 -10.14
C ILE A 257 18.39 19.78 -10.88
N LEU A 258 17.35 20.48 -10.42
CA LEU A 258 16.90 21.75 -10.99
C LEU A 258 17.44 22.89 -10.12
N ASP A 259 18.20 23.81 -10.72
CA ASP A 259 18.40 25.13 -10.13
C ASP A 259 17.11 25.95 -10.26
N ASP A 260 17.07 27.14 -9.63
CA ASP A 260 15.91 28.04 -9.67
C ASP A 260 15.56 28.54 -11.09
N SER A 261 16.39 28.22 -12.10
CA SER A 261 16.18 28.53 -13.53
C SER A 261 15.71 27.32 -14.37
N GLY A 262 15.59 26.13 -13.79
CA GLY A 262 15.04 24.94 -14.45
C GLY A 262 15.97 24.25 -15.46
N GLN A 263 17.27 24.57 -15.48
CA GLN A 263 18.23 23.91 -16.38
C GLN A 263 18.94 22.71 -15.73
N VAL A 264 19.06 21.63 -16.50
CA VAL A 264 19.74 20.39 -16.08
C VAL A 264 21.22 20.45 -16.49
N SER A 265 22.12 20.55 -15.52
CA SER A 265 23.56 20.49 -15.76
C SER A 265 24.09 19.04 -15.63
N ALA A 266 24.60 18.48 -16.74
CA ALA A 266 25.10 17.11 -16.84
C ALA A 266 26.14 16.66 -15.78
N PRO A 267 27.07 17.51 -15.28
CA PRO A 267 28.03 17.08 -14.24
C PRO A 267 27.39 16.81 -12.86
N ARG A 268 26.13 17.24 -12.64
CA ARG A 268 25.40 16.99 -11.39
C ARG A 268 24.65 15.66 -11.37
N ILE A 269 24.42 15.02 -12.52
CA ILE A 269 23.71 13.74 -12.59
C ILE A 269 24.55 12.65 -11.93
N ALA A 270 25.83 12.50 -12.31
CA ALA A 270 26.71 11.48 -11.75
C ALA A 270 26.94 11.65 -10.24
N THR A 271 27.13 12.88 -9.77
CA THR A 271 27.35 13.18 -8.35
C THR A 271 26.08 13.04 -7.52
N THR A 272 24.91 13.38 -8.07
CA THR A 272 23.61 13.17 -7.41
C THR A 272 23.23 11.70 -7.40
N TRP A 273 23.52 10.93 -8.45
CA TRP A 273 23.33 9.48 -8.48
C TRP A 273 24.26 8.79 -7.49
N LEU A 274 25.55 9.13 -7.45
CA LEU A 274 26.50 8.56 -6.48
C LEU A 274 26.13 8.93 -5.04
N ARG A 275 25.66 10.15 -4.78
CA ARG A 275 25.15 10.56 -3.47
C ARG A 275 23.82 9.89 -3.13
N THR A 276 22.93 9.70 -4.10
CA THR A 276 21.64 9.00 -3.90
C THR A 276 21.92 7.54 -3.60
N VAL A 277 22.80 6.87 -4.33
CA VAL A 277 23.24 5.49 -4.06
C VAL A 277 23.91 5.42 -2.69
N ALA A 278 24.91 6.27 -2.38
CA ALA A 278 25.60 6.26 -1.10
C ALA A 278 24.69 6.57 0.10
N THR A 279 23.74 7.51 -0.04
CA THR A 279 22.73 7.78 1.00
C THR A 279 21.69 6.69 1.09
N THR A 280 21.35 6.02 -0.01
CA THR A 280 20.49 4.83 -0.04
C THR A 280 21.16 3.66 0.68
N THR A 281 22.47 3.43 0.45
CA THR A 281 23.25 2.39 1.12
C THR A 281 23.43 2.70 2.61
N ARG A 282 23.69 3.97 2.98
CA ARG A 282 23.76 4.40 4.38
C ARG A 282 22.42 4.29 5.08
N ARG A 283 21.31 4.60 4.40
CA ARG A 283 19.94 4.44 4.90
C ARG A 283 19.48 2.99 4.96
N LEU A 284 20.03 2.09 4.14
CA LEU A 284 19.88 0.64 4.25
C LEU A 284 20.55 0.10 5.52
N VAL A 285 21.67 0.69 5.93
CA VAL A 285 22.34 0.37 7.21
C VAL A 285 21.57 0.97 8.39
N GLU A 286 21.02 2.17 8.24
CA GLU A 286 20.09 2.77 9.21
C GLU A 286 18.71 2.09 9.23
N ALA A 287 18.35 1.33 8.19
CA ALA A 287 17.07 0.60 8.02
C ALA A 287 16.85 -0.52 9.06
N LEU A 288 17.88 -0.84 9.85
CA LEU A 288 17.81 -1.76 10.98
C LEU A 288 17.34 -1.07 12.29
N GLY A 289 17.03 0.24 12.26
CA GLY A 289 16.57 1.01 13.42
C GLY A 289 15.10 1.46 13.38
N TYR A 290 14.58 1.97 14.50
CA TYR A 290 13.16 2.35 14.69
C TYR A 290 12.70 3.55 13.81
N SER A 291 13.63 4.35 13.26
CA SER A 291 13.36 5.52 12.39
C SER A 291 13.26 5.20 10.88
N SER A 292 13.35 3.92 10.51
CA SER A 292 13.51 3.44 9.12
C SER A 292 12.31 3.64 8.21
N TYR A 293 11.12 3.80 8.79
CA TYR A 293 9.87 3.82 8.04
C TYR A 293 9.74 5.06 7.14
N SER A 294 10.08 6.25 7.64
CA SER A 294 10.04 7.50 6.87
C SER A 294 11.06 7.52 5.73
N SER A 295 12.19 6.82 5.91
CA SER A 295 13.29 6.75 4.95
C SER A 295 13.00 5.84 3.76
N ILE A 296 12.31 4.72 3.98
CA ILE A 296 11.91 3.77 2.93
C ILE A 296 10.69 4.28 2.15
N VAL A 297 9.70 4.83 2.85
CA VAL A 297 8.49 5.40 2.22
C VAL A 297 8.83 6.68 1.43
N GLY A 298 9.87 7.43 1.82
CA GLY A 298 10.32 8.64 1.14
C GLY A 298 11.13 8.44 -0.15
N GLN A 299 11.34 7.19 -0.62
CA GLN A 299 12.17 6.91 -1.81
C GLN A 299 11.45 6.00 -2.82
N PRO A 300 10.58 6.56 -3.67
CA PRO A 300 9.86 5.82 -4.72
C PRO A 300 10.71 4.90 -5.63
N PRO A 301 11.96 5.24 -5.99
CA PRO A 301 12.79 4.37 -6.83
C PRO A 301 13.15 3.05 -6.15
N LEU A 302 13.29 3.01 -4.83
CA LEU A 302 13.60 1.80 -4.07
C LEU A 302 12.41 0.85 -4.05
N LEU A 303 11.20 1.36 -3.84
CA LEU A 303 9.97 0.58 -3.92
C LEU A 303 9.74 0.06 -5.34
N ALA A 304 10.03 0.86 -6.36
CA ALA A 304 9.99 0.43 -7.76
C ALA A 304 11.03 -0.66 -8.04
N LEU A 305 12.27 -0.54 -7.57
CA LEU A 305 13.31 -1.55 -7.74
C LEU A 305 12.99 -2.85 -6.99
N VAL A 306 12.45 -2.76 -5.77
CA VAL A 306 11.99 -3.93 -5.00
C VAL A 306 10.78 -4.58 -5.67
N ALA A 307 9.82 -3.80 -6.15
CA ALA A 307 8.68 -4.32 -6.91
C ALA A 307 9.13 -4.98 -8.23
N ILE A 308 10.06 -4.37 -8.97
CA ILE A 308 10.66 -4.94 -10.18
C ILE A 308 11.43 -6.21 -9.84
N ALA A 309 12.21 -6.22 -8.76
CA ALA A 309 12.97 -7.39 -8.32
C ALA A 309 12.06 -8.53 -7.88
N LEU A 310 10.97 -8.24 -7.16
CA LEU A 310 9.96 -9.22 -6.77
C LEU A 310 9.22 -9.74 -8.00
N VAL A 311 8.80 -8.88 -8.92
CA VAL A 311 8.15 -9.28 -10.18
C VAL A 311 9.10 -10.12 -11.04
N ALA A 312 10.39 -9.76 -11.12
CA ALA A 312 11.41 -10.51 -11.86
C ALA A 312 11.73 -11.85 -11.19
N TRP A 313 11.76 -11.90 -9.86
CA TRP A 313 11.93 -13.12 -9.08
C TRP A 313 10.72 -14.04 -9.25
N PHE A 314 9.50 -13.52 -9.17
CA PHE A 314 8.27 -14.26 -9.46
C PHE A 314 8.20 -14.74 -10.91
N ALA A 315 8.64 -13.92 -11.88
CA ALA A 315 8.72 -14.30 -13.29
C ALA A 315 9.76 -15.40 -13.53
N ARG A 316 10.89 -15.38 -12.81
CA ARG A 316 11.90 -16.45 -12.83
C ARG A 316 11.39 -17.73 -12.17
N ALA A 317 10.77 -17.64 -11.00
CA ALA A 317 10.18 -18.78 -10.31
C ALA A 317 9.02 -19.43 -11.08
N SER A 318 8.41 -18.70 -12.04
CA SER A 318 7.37 -19.23 -12.93
C SER A 318 7.91 -20.01 -14.13
N ARG A 319 9.23 -19.96 -14.38
CA ARG A 319 9.91 -20.89 -15.29
C ARG A 319 10.40 -22.04 -14.42
N GLY A 320 9.78 -23.22 -14.55
CA GLY A 320 10.15 -24.41 -13.79
C GLY A 320 11.64 -24.75 -13.89
N PRO A 321 12.15 -25.63 -13.01
CA PRO A 321 13.54 -26.06 -13.05
C PRO A 321 13.81 -26.70 -14.42
N TRP A 322 14.92 -26.30 -15.03
CA TRP A 322 15.49 -26.99 -16.19
C TRP A 322 15.82 -28.43 -15.83
#